data_AF-A0A6P4A195-F1
#
_entry.id   AF-A0A6P4A195-F1
#
_cell.length_a   1.000
_cell.length_b   1.000
_cell.length_c   1.000
_cell.angle_alpha   90.00
_cell.angle_beta   90.00
_cell.angle_gamma   90.00
#
_symmetry.space_group_name_H-M   'P 1'
#
loop_
_entity.id
_entity.type
_entity.pdbx_description
1 polymer ?
#
loop_
_entity_poly.entity_id
_entity_poly.type
_entity_poly.pdbx_seq_one_letter_code
_entity_poly.pdbx_strand_id
1 'polypeptide(L)'
;KGGELYRYEYGVELDFFIAKSRGGTGTLASSHPPEFVLHRAYFLLENGFGAYNLFHNNCEDFAIYCKTGLLVPSIISLGRSGQISSIFAAICAIISFPYSLLLTDISNFVRGLAVGYVLYSIWRLFSDTGYRRDAQRLRVQELAAFERFISLMFRQLLFTLVPKFICYTILVSTFWFPQHPWAIRTKNCHLDWIITVACMWVVSF
;
A
#
# COMPACT_ATOMS: atom_id res chain seq x y z
N LYS A 1 10.49 15.98 26.27
CA LYS A 1 9.04 15.70 26.36
C LYS A 1 8.82 14.26 25.89
N GLY A 2 8.69 13.29 26.79
CA GLY A 2 8.35 11.91 26.46
C GLY A 2 6.91 11.67 26.90
N GLY A 3 6.00 11.49 25.96
CA GLY A 3 4.63 11.08 26.28
C GLY A 3 4.59 9.63 26.74
N GLU A 4 3.45 9.18 27.25
CA GLU A 4 3.22 7.76 27.55
C GLU A 4 3.26 6.95 26.24
N LEU A 5 4.20 6.01 26.16
CA LEU A 5 4.33 5.11 25.02
C LEU A 5 3.31 3.98 25.14
N TYR A 6 2.44 3.85 24.14
CA TYR A 6 1.54 2.70 24.04
C TYR A 6 2.28 1.52 23.43
N ARG A 7 2.31 0.39 24.13
CA ARG A 7 2.90 -0.85 23.62
C ARG A 7 1.88 -1.60 22.76
N TYR A 8 2.28 -1.98 21.54
CA TYR A 8 1.46 -2.80 20.66
C TYR A 8 1.17 -4.17 21.28
N GLU A 9 -0.09 -4.60 21.25
CA GLU A 9 -0.56 -5.84 21.88
C GLU A 9 -0.74 -6.98 20.85
N TYR A 10 -0.38 -8.20 21.23
CA TYR A 10 -0.47 -9.39 20.36
C TYR A 10 -1.38 -10.42 21.01
N GLY A 11 -2.17 -11.14 20.21
CA GLY A 11 -3.08 -12.18 20.70
C GLY A 11 -4.21 -11.61 21.57
N VAL A 12 -4.67 -10.39 21.28
CA VAL A 12 -5.78 -9.80 22.03
C VAL A 12 -7.09 -10.50 21.69
N GLU A 13 -8.05 -10.47 22.63
CA GLU A 13 -9.40 -10.97 22.38
C GLU A 13 -10.16 -10.08 21.40
N LEU A 14 -11.14 -10.66 20.69
CA LEU A 14 -11.85 -10.00 19.59
C LEU A 14 -12.66 -8.79 20.06
N ASP A 15 -13.34 -8.92 21.19
CA ASP A 15 -14.12 -7.86 21.83
C ASP A 15 -13.24 -6.66 22.20
N PHE A 16 -12.08 -6.93 22.81
CA PHE A 16 -11.09 -5.90 23.13
C PHE A 16 -10.51 -5.25 21.88
N PHE A 17 -10.24 -6.03 20.83
CA PHE A 17 -9.76 -5.51 19.55
C PHE A 17 -10.78 -4.58 18.87
N ILE A 18 -12.06 -4.95 18.88
CA ILE A 18 -13.16 -4.14 18.31
C ILE A 18 -13.34 -2.86 19.13
N ALA A 19 -13.30 -2.94 20.46
CA ALA A 19 -13.48 -1.79 21.35
C ALA A 19 -12.40 -0.71 21.21
N LYS A 20 -11.22 -1.04 20.66
CA LYS A 20 -10.14 -0.07 20.46
C LYS A 20 -10.48 0.89 19.31
N SER A 21 -10.72 2.15 19.66
CA SER A 21 -10.98 3.23 18.72
C SER A 21 -9.80 3.60 17.82
N ARG A 22 -8.56 3.31 18.26
CA ARG A 22 -7.34 3.63 17.54
C ARG A 22 -6.73 2.39 16.89
N GLY A 23 -6.46 2.50 15.58
CA GLY A 23 -5.74 1.49 14.81
C GLY A 23 -4.25 1.44 15.15
N GLY A 24 -3.59 0.34 14.79
CA GLY A 24 -2.15 0.17 15.06
C GLY A 24 -1.82 0.02 16.56
N THR A 25 -2.78 -0.47 17.35
CA THR A 25 -2.63 -0.69 18.79
C THR A 25 -2.47 -2.17 19.16
N GLY A 26 -2.89 -3.08 18.29
CA GLY A 26 -2.76 -4.51 18.55
C GLY A 26 -3.29 -5.35 17.41
N THR A 27 -3.12 -6.67 17.53
CA THR A 27 -3.55 -7.70 16.57
C THR A 27 -4.10 -8.94 17.28
N LEU A 28 -5.00 -9.68 16.63
CA LEU A 28 -5.49 -10.97 17.12
C LEU A 28 -4.42 -12.07 16.98
N ALA A 29 -3.40 -11.85 16.16
CA ALA A 29 -2.30 -12.80 15.98
C ALA A 29 -1.44 -12.90 17.23
N SER A 30 -1.22 -14.13 17.71
CA SER A 30 -0.34 -14.39 18.85
C SER A 30 1.13 -14.16 18.49
N SER A 31 1.89 -13.61 19.45
CA SER A 31 3.34 -13.47 19.31
C SER A 31 4.04 -14.82 19.51
N HIS A 32 5.06 -15.08 18.70
CA HIS A 32 6.00 -16.16 18.93
C HIS A 32 6.96 -15.86 20.10
N PRO A 33 7.64 -16.89 20.63
CA PRO A 33 8.72 -16.74 21.60
C PRO A 33 9.85 -15.82 21.12
N PRO A 34 10.54 -15.10 22.03
CA PRO A 34 11.57 -14.12 21.68
C PRO A 34 12.67 -14.65 20.76
N GLU A 35 13.04 -15.92 20.89
CA GLU A 35 14.10 -16.56 20.11
C GLU A 35 13.77 -16.53 18.61
N PHE A 36 12.53 -16.87 18.25
CA PHE A 36 12.06 -16.81 16.87
C PHE A 36 11.93 -15.38 16.36
N VAL A 37 11.55 -14.46 17.23
CA VAL A 37 11.40 -13.03 16.88
C VAL A 37 12.75 -12.41 16.57
N LEU A 38 13.74 -12.63 17.44
CA LEU A 38 15.11 -12.14 17.25
C LEU A 38 15.75 -12.77 16.03
N HIS A 39 15.61 -14.09 15.84
CA HIS A 39 16.11 -14.78 14.65
C HIS A 39 15.57 -14.14 13.36
N ARG A 40 14.25 -13.89 13.26
CA ARG A 40 13.67 -13.23 12.10
C ARG A 40 14.18 -11.81 11.92
N ALA A 41 14.25 -11.03 12.99
CA ALA A 41 14.68 -9.64 12.93
C ALA A 41 16.14 -9.50 12.47
N TYR A 42 17.06 -10.27 13.06
CA TYR A 42 18.48 -10.25 12.66
C TYR A 42 18.67 -10.75 11.25
N PHE A 43 18.00 -11.83 10.87
CA PHE A 43 18.08 -12.36 9.51
C PHE A 43 17.62 -11.32 8.48
N LEU A 44 16.48 -10.67 8.72
CA LEU A 44 15.96 -9.65 7.79
C LEU A 44 16.76 -8.35 7.79
N LEU A 45 17.47 -8.03 8.87
CA LEU A 45 18.40 -6.90 8.90
C LEU A 45 19.53 -7.09 7.87
N GLU A 46 20.04 -8.32 7.74
CA GLU A 46 21.10 -8.64 6.79
C GLU A 46 20.58 -8.92 5.37
N ASN A 47 19.34 -9.40 5.25
CA ASN A 47 18.79 -9.91 3.99
C ASN A 47 17.77 -8.99 3.32
N GLY A 48 17.25 -7.99 4.03
CA GLY A 48 16.18 -7.11 3.58
C GLY A 48 14.78 -7.69 3.79
N PHE A 49 13.79 -6.79 3.88
CA PHE A 49 12.36 -7.10 4.02
C PHE A 49 11.55 -6.35 2.95
N GLY A 50 11.99 -6.45 1.69
CA GLY A 50 11.37 -5.75 0.57
C GLY A 50 11.52 -4.22 0.59
N ALA A 51 10.88 -3.55 -0.37
CA ALA A 51 10.92 -2.10 -0.49
C ALA A 51 9.97 -1.43 0.51
N TYR A 52 10.49 -0.48 1.28
CA TYR A 52 9.69 0.26 2.27
C TYR A 52 8.60 1.07 1.58
N ASN A 53 7.36 0.94 2.05
CA ASN A 53 6.25 1.81 1.67
C ASN A 53 5.48 2.20 2.93
N LEU A 54 4.99 3.45 3.01
CA LEU A 54 4.33 3.95 4.23
C LEU A 54 3.01 3.22 4.52
N PHE A 55 2.31 2.80 3.46
CA PHE A 55 0.97 2.23 3.51
C PHE A 55 0.96 0.70 3.58
N HIS A 56 2.04 0.07 3.15
CA HIS A 56 2.26 -1.38 3.20
C HIS A 56 3.77 -1.64 3.27
N ASN A 57 4.18 -2.75 3.88
CA ASN A 57 5.59 -3.06 4.06
C ASN A 57 6.36 -1.95 4.83
N ASN A 58 5.72 -1.40 5.87
CA ASN A 58 6.30 -0.40 6.75
C ASN A 58 6.87 -1.05 8.03
N CYS A 59 7.23 -0.21 9.02
CA CYS A 59 7.73 -0.66 10.31
C CYS A 59 6.73 -1.54 11.08
N GLU A 60 5.42 -1.29 10.96
CA GLU A 60 4.37 -2.10 11.59
C GLU A 60 4.32 -3.49 10.96
N ASP A 61 4.33 -3.59 9.63
CA ASP A 61 4.35 -4.87 8.91
C ASP A 61 5.59 -5.70 9.25
N PHE A 62 6.77 -5.04 9.30
CA PHE A 62 8.02 -5.69 9.71
C PHE A 62 7.93 -6.24 11.15
N ALA A 63 7.45 -5.42 12.09
CA ALA A 63 7.32 -5.83 13.48
C ALA A 63 6.30 -6.98 13.65
N ILE A 64 5.16 -6.91 12.95
CA ILE A 64 4.15 -7.97 12.94
C ILE A 64 4.74 -9.26 12.38
N TYR A 65 5.44 -9.22 11.24
CA TYR A 65 6.07 -10.43 10.69
C TYR A 65 7.14 -11.00 11.63
N CYS A 66 8.00 -10.15 12.20
CA CYS A 66 8.99 -10.59 13.17
C CYS A 66 8.33 -11.25 14.39
N LYS A 67 7.21 -10.71 14.89
CA LYS A 67 6.51 -11.25 16.07
C LYS A 67 5.68 -12.49 15.77
N THR A 68 4.99 -12.55 14.64
CA THR A 68 3.96 -13.56 14.37
C THR A 68 4.34 -14.55 13.27
N GLY A 69 5.39 -14.27 12.48
CA GLY A 69 5.78 -15.07 11.31
C GLY A 69 4.73 -15.09 10.19
N LEU A 70 3.67 -14.27 10.29
CA LEU A 70 2.60 -14.21 9.32
C LEU A 70 2.85 -13.07 8.34
N LEU A 71 2.72 -13.40 7.05
CA LEU A 71 2.82 -12.43 5.97
C LEU A 71 1.59 -12.61 5.09
N VAL A 72 0.84 -11.54 4.88
CA VAL A 72 -0.30 -11.58 3.97
C VAL A 72 0.16 -11.11 2.59
N PRO A 73 0.04 -11.92 1.52
CA PRO A 73 0.52 -11.53 0.20
C PRO A 73 -0.22 -10.28 -0.31
N SER A 74 0.50 -9.18 -0.50
CA SER A 74 -0.03 -7.93 -1.04
C SER A 74 -0.01 -7.96 -2.57
N ILE A 75 -0.76 -8.88 -3.18
CA ILE A 75 -0.94 -8.86 -4.64
C ILE A 75 -1.83 -7.67 -5.06
N ILE A 76 -2.63 -7.13 -4.13
CA ILE A 76 -3.45 -5.95 -4.34
C ILE A 76 -3.20 -4.96 -3.20
N SER A 77 -2.69 -3.79 -3.55
CA SER A 77 -2.18 -2.72 -2.66
C SER A 77 -3.26 -1.99 -1.84
N LEU A 78 -4.34 -2.67 -1.44
CA LEU A 78 -5.34 -2.08 -0.54
C LEU A 78 -4.85 -2.22 0.91
N GLY A 79 -4.06 -1.22 1.31
CA GLY A 79 -3.71 -0.79 2.66
C GLY A 79 -3.92 -1.74 3.84
N ARG A 80 -2.80 -2.24 4.39
CA ARG A 80 -2.78 -3.14 5.56
C ARG A 80 -2.84 -2.41 6.91
N SER A 81 -2.62 -1.09 6.92
CA SER A 81 -2.49 -0.34 8.17
C SER A 81 -3.85 0.02 8.77
N GLY A 82 -3.91 0.04 10.10
CA GLY A 82 -5.08 0.57 10.83
C GLY A 82 -5.42 2.03 10.46
N GLN A 83 -4.48 2.75 9.84
CA GLN A 83 -4.66 4.13 9.36
C GLN A 83 -5.46 4.19 8.05
N ILE A 84 -5.23 3.27 7.10
CA ILE A 84 -6.03 3.21 5.87
C ILE A 84 -7.46 2.77 6.16
N SER A 85 -7.63 1.84 7.10
CA SER A 85 -8.95 1.43 7.59
C SER A 85 -9.76 2.63 8.08
N SER A 86 -9.13 3.57 8.82
CA SER A 86 -9.82 4.78 9.28
C SER A 86 -10.17 5.76 8.15
N ILE A 87 -9.29 5.90 7.15
CA ILE A 87 -9.56 6.76 5.98
C ILE A 87 -10.71 6.19 5.15
N PHE A 88 -10.68 4.88 4.89
CA PHE A 88 -11.73 4.20 4.14
C PHE A 88 -13.08 4.28 4.85
N ALA A 89 -13.11 4.04 6.16
CA ALA A 89 -14.34 4.17 6.94
C ALA A 89 -14.90 5.60 6.94
N ALA A 90 -14.04 6.62 7.00
CA ALA A 90 -14.46 8.01 6.87
C ALA A 90 -15.08 8.29 5.50
N ILE A 91 -14.47 7.81 4.42
CA ILE A 91 -15.00 7.95 3.05
C ILE A 91 -16.36 7.24 2.94
N CYS A 92 -16.47 6.00 3.42
CA CYS A 92 -17.74 5.26 3.39
C CYS A 92 -18.83 5.97 4.21
N ALA A 93 -18.50 6.52 5.39
CA ALA A 93 -19.46 7.28 6.19
C ALA A 93 -19.95 8.54 5.47
N ILE A 94 -19.05 9.26 4.77
CA ILE A 94 -19.40 10.43 3.96
C ILE A 94 -20.34 10.04 2.81
N ILE A 95 -20.05 8.93 2.11
CA ILE A 95 -20.88 8.45 1.01
C ILE A 95 -22.26 7.98 1.50
N SER A 96 -22.31 7.23 2.60
CA SER A 96 -23.55 6.67 3.13
C SER A 96 -24.46 7.72 3.77
N PHE A 97 -23.90 8.81 4.32
CA PHE A 97 -24.67 9.86 4.99
C PHE A 97 -24.21 11.26 4.55
N PRO A 98 -24.48 11.66 3.28
CA PRO A 98 -24.10 12.97 2.77
C PRO A 98 -24.75 14.11 3.57
N TYR A 99 -25.93 13.88 4.15
CA TYR A 99 -26.62 14.83 5.03
C TYR A 99 -26.05 14.93 6.45
N SER A 100 -25.19 13.99 6.90
CA SER A 100 -24.55 14.11 8.24
C SER A 100 -23.54 15.27 8.30
N LEU A 101 -23.10 15.76 7.13
CA LEU A 101 -22.25 16.95 6.97
C LEU A 101 -23.03 18.26 7.06
N LEU A 102 -24.36 18.23 6.88
CA LEU A 102 -25.21 19.35 7.25
C LEU A 102 -25.34 19.33 8.78
N LEU A 103 -24.56 20.21 9.43
CA LEU A 103 -24.55 20.46 10.89
C LEU A 103 -25.88 21.03 11.43
N THR A 104 -27.03 20.53 10.98
CA THR A 104 -28.34 21.04 11.39
C THR A 104 -28.98 20.23 12.50
N ASP A 105 -28.56 18.97 12.72
CA ASP A 105 -29.15 18.09 13.73
C ASP A 105 -28.10 17.14 14.36
N ILE A 106 -27.91 17.21 15.68
CA ILE A 106 -26.94 16.40 16.45
C ILE A 106 -27.19 14.90 16.25
N SER A 107 -28.46 14.52 16.05
CA SER A 107 -28.85 13.12 15.85
C SER A 107 -28.23 12.50 14.57
N ASN A 108 -28.13 13.28 13.49
CA ASN A 108 -27.56 12.82 12.21
C ASN A 108 -26.04 12.69 12.29
N PHE A 109 -25.38 13.59 13.02
CA PHE A 109 -23.94 13.53 13.28
C PHE A 109 -23.55 12.29 14.09
N VAL A 110 -24.27 12.02 15.18
CA VAL A 110 -24.03 10.84 16.04
C VAL A 110 -24.25 9.54 15.26
N ARG A 111 -25.30 9.47 14.42
CA ARG A 111 -25.53 8.32 13.52
C ARG A 111 -24.38 8.12 12.53
N GLY A 112 -23.88 9.20 11.92
CA GLY A 112 -22.75 9.14 10.99
C GLY A 112 -21.48 8.60 11.65
N LEU A 113 -21.16 9.08 12.85
CA LEU A 113 -20.02 8.58 13.63
C LEU A 113 -20.18 7.10 14.01
N ALA A 114 -21.37 6.69 14.46
CA ALA A 114 -21.63 5.30 14.83
C ALA A 114 -21.44 4.35 13.64
N VAL A 115 -21.98 4.69 12.47
CA VAL A 115 -21.80 3.88 11.27
C VAL A 115 -20.34 3.86 10.81
N GLY A 116 -19.67 5.02 10.83
CA GLY A 116 -18.24 5.10 10.52
C GLY A 116 -17.40 4.21 11.43
N TYR A 117 -17.69 4.20 12.73
CA TYR A 117 -17.00 3.34 13.69
C TYR A 117 -17.27 1.85 13.44
N VAL A 118 -18.52 1.45 13.14
CA VAL A 118 -18.84 0.05 12.80
C VAL A 118 -18.10 -0.40 11.55
N LEU A 119 -18.14 0.40 10.48
CA LEU A 119 -17.43 0.10 9.23
C LEU A 119 -15.92 0.03 9.44
N TYR A 120 -15.37 0.95 10.23
CA TYR A 120 -13.98 0.95 10.66
C TYR A 120 -13.62 -0.35 11.38
N SER A 121 -14.37 -0.74 12.41
CA SER A 121 -14.10 -1.94 13.21
C SER A 121 -14.19 -3.21 12.37
N ILE A 122 -15.16 -3.30 11.47
CA ILE A 122 -15.31 -4.42 10.53
C ILE A 122 -14.09 -4.48 9.59
N TRP A 123 -13.73 -3.36 8.95
CA TRP A 123 -12.60 -3.34 8.02
C TRP A 123 -11.28 -3.64 8.71
N ARG A 124 -11.08 -3.09 9.91
CA ARG A 124 -9.91 -3.35 10.76
C ARG A 124 -9.80 -4.83 11.09
N LEU A 125 -10.91 -5.47 11.47
CA LEU A 125 -10.96 -6.91 11.74
C LEU A 125 -10.59 -7.73 10.50
N PHE A 126 -11.20 -7.45 9.34
CA PHE A 126 -10.89 -8.18 8.10
C PHE A 126 -9.47 -7.94 7.60
N SER A 127 -8.85 -6.81 7.94
CA SER A 127 -7.47 -6.50 7.60
C SER A 127 -6.45 -7.14 8.55
N ASP A 128 -6.90 -7.51 9.76
CA ASP A 128 -6.03 -8.06 10.81
C ASP A 128 -5.36 -9.35 10.37
N THR A 129 -4.06 -9.44 10.65
CA THR A 129 -3.24 -10.57 10.23
C THR A 129 -3.61 -11.87 10.95
N GLY A 130 -4.18 -11.78 12.17
CA GLY A 130 -4.69 -12.95 12.90
C GLY A 130 -6.04 -13.46 12.41
N TYR A 131 -6.84 -12.62 11.76
CA TYR A 131 -8.16 -13.00 11.23
C TYR A 131 -8.10 -13.47 9.77
N ARG A 132 -7.16 -12.94 8.98
CA ARG A 132 -7.05 -13.23 7.54
C ARG A 132 -6.70 -14.69 7.25
N ARG A 133 -7.51 -15.34 6.42
CA ARG A 133 -7.30 -16.74 5.98
C ARG A 133 -6.20 -16.88 4.93
N ASP A 134 -5.87 -15.80 4.24
CA ASP A 134 -4.79 -15.69 3.25
C ASP A 134 -3.44 -15.33 3.88
N ALA A 135 -3.37 -15.18 5.21
CA ALA A 135 -2.11 -15.00 5.92
C ALA A 135 -1.26 -16.28 5.79
N GLN A 136 -0.12 -16.17 5.10
CA GLN A 136 0.79 -17.28 4.92
C GLN A 136 1.89 -17.26 5.98
N ARG A 137 2.15 -18.41 6.59
CA ARG A 137 3.35 -18.63 7.40
C ARG A 137 4.52 -18.90 6.46
N LEU A 138 5.20 -17.84 6.05
CA LEU A 138 6.39 -17.94 5.21
C LEU A 138 7.63 -17.98 6.10
N ARG A 139 8.54 -18.93 5.84
CA ARG A 139 9.83 -18.97 6.52
C ARG A 139 10.64 -17.75 6.11
N VAL A 140 11.47 -17.25 7.03
CA VAL A 140 12.22 -16.01 6.81
C VAL A 140 13.19 -16.12 5.63
N GLN A 141 13.73 -17.31 5.40
CA GLN A 141 14.61 -17.60 4.27
C GLN A 141 13.87 -17.54 2.93
N GLU A 142 12.64 -18.07 2.87
CA GLU A 142 11.81 -18.06 1.66
C GLU A 142 11.42 -16.64 1.28
N LEU A 143 11.05 -15.84 2.28
CA LEU A 143 10.73 -14.43 2.08
C LEU A 143 11.92 -13.65 1.53
N ALA A 144 13.09 -13.76 2.16
CA ALA A 144 14.28 -13.06 1.71
C ALA A 144 14.71 -13.50 0.29
N ALA A 145 14.59 -14.79 -0.03
CA ALA A 145 14.89 -15.30 -1.37
C ALA A 145 13.92 -14.71 -2.41
N PHE A 146 12.63 -14.65 -2.09
CA PHE A 146 11.62 -14.06 -2.96
C PHE A 146 11.87 -12.56 -3.20
N GLU A 147 12.12 -11.79 -2.15
CA GLU A 147 12.39 -10.35 -2.26
C GLU A 147 13.67 -10.06 -3.06
N ARG A 148 14.73 -10.84 -2.83
CA ARG A 148 15.97 -10.76 -3.64
C ARG A 148 15.68 -11.07 -5.11
N PHE A 149 14.88 -12.10 -5.39
CA PHE A 149 14.49 -12.47 -6.75
C PHE A 149 13.71 -11.35 -7.44
N ILE A 150 12.70 -10.77 -6.77
CA ILE A 150 11.92 -9.64 -7.32
C ILE A 150 12.80 -8.42 -7.53
N SER A 151 13.68 -8.09 -6.59
CA SER A 151 14.64 -6.99 -6.72
C SER A 151 15.57 -7.18 -7.93
N LEU A 152 16.09 -8.39 -8.13
CA LEU A 152 16.92 -8.74 -9.28
C LEU A 152 16.13 -8.69 -10.59
N MET A 153 14.91 -9.21 -10.62
CA MET A 153 14.01 -9.12 -11.78
C MET A 153 13.72 -7.68 -12.17
N PHE A 154 13.37 -6.83 -11.19
CA PHE A 154 13.07 -5.41 -11.43
C PHE A 154 14.32 -4.66 -11.88
N ARG A 155 15.48 -4.95 -11.28
CA ARG A 155 16.78 -4.45 -11.73
C ARG A 155 17.04 -4.84 -13.18
N GLN A 156 16.88 -6.12 -13.53
CA GLN A 156 17.07 -6.59 -14.90
C GLN A 156 16.11 -5.91 -15.87
N LEU A 157 14.82 -5.81 -15.53
CA LEU A 157 13.79 -5.12 -16.31
C LEU A 157 14.15 -3.64 -16.55
N LEU A 158 14.48 -2.92 -15.48
CA LEU A 158 14.87 -1.51 -15.53
C LEU A 158 16.13 -1.30 -16.38
N PHE A 159 17.15 -2.15 -16.25
CA PHE A 159 18.40 -1.98 -16.98
C PHE A 159 18.38 -2.54 -18.41
N THR A 160 17.43 -3.41 -18.77
CA THR A 160 17.39 -4.04 -20.10
C THR A 160 16.24 -3.59 -20.98
N LEU A 161 15.02 -3.43 -20.44
CA LEU A 161 13.83 -3.13 -21.22
C LEU A 161 13.55 -1.64 -21.30
N VAL A 162 13.81 -0.88 -20.24
CA VAL A 162 13.61 0.58 -20.27
C VAL A 162 14.53 1.28 -21.28
N PRO A 163 15.84 0.96 -21.38
CA PRO A 163 16.70 1.55 -22.41
C PRO A 163 16.26 1.14 -23.82
N LYS A 164 15.82 -0.11 -24.03
CA LYS A 164 15.29 -0.57 -25.32
C LYS A 164 14.01 0.17 -25.70
N PHE A 165 13.11 0.39 -24.74
CA PHE A 165 11.89 1.15 -24.95
C PHE A 165 12.20 2.62 -25.27
N ILE A 166 13.13 3.26 -24.55
CA ILE A 166 13.60 4.61 -24.83
C ILE A 166 14.25 4.69 -26.23
N CYS A 167 15.12 3.74 -26.58
CA CYS A 167 15.71 3.69 -27.91
C CYS A 167 14.65 3.50 -29.01
N TYR A 168 13.65 2.66 -28.77
CA TYR A 168 12.54 2.44 -29.71
C TYR A 168 11.70 3.71 -29.90
N THR A 169 11.33 4.42 -28.82
CA THR A 169 10.58 5.69 -28.93
C THR A 169 11.38 6.78 -29.62
N ILE A 170 12.69 6.86 -29.39
CA ILE A 170 13.60 7.76 -30.13
C ILE A 170 13.68 7.36 -31.61
N LEU A 171 13.81 6.07 -31.94
CA LEU A 171 13.83 5.57 -33.32
C LEU A 171 12.53 5.87 -34.07
N VAL A 172 11.36 5.58 -33.46
CA VAL A 172 10.05 5.83 -34.07
C VAL A 172 9.82 7.32 -34.28
N SER A 173 10.17 8.16 -33.29
CA SER A 173 10.04 9.62 -33.44
C SER A 173 10.98 10.19 -34.52
N THR A 174 12.24 9.74 -34.60
CA THR A 174 13.18 10.18 -35.63
C THR A 174 12.92 9.60 -37.02
N PHE A 175 12.22 8.46 -37.14
CA PHE A 175 11.84 7.89 -38.43
C PHE A 175 10.57 8.52 -39.02
N TRP A 176 9.63 8.96 -38.18
CA TRP A 176 8.38 9.58 -38.63
C TRP A 176 8.51 11.07 -38.94
N PHE A 177 9.42 11.78 -38.24
CA PHE A 177 9.64 13.22 -38.44
C PHE A 177 10.14 13.62 -39.84
N PRO A 178 11.01 12.86 -40.54
CA PRO A 178 11.52 13.25 -41.84
C PRO A 178 10.60 12.89 -43.01
N GLN A 179 9.59 12.02 -42.81
CA GLN A 179 8.80 11.46 -43.92
C GLN A 179 7.47 12.18 -44.17
N HIS A 180 7.06 13.10 -43.31
CA HIS A 180 5.81 13.85 -43.46
C HIS A 180 6.05 15.36 -43.63
N PRO A 181 5.86 15.92 -44.84
CA PRO A 181 5.96 17.35 -45.10
C PRO A 181 4.65 18.06 -44.68
N TRP A 182 4.31 18.00 -43.39
CA TRP A 182 3.23 18.86 -42.86
C TRP A 182 3.85 20.11 -42.25
N ALA A 183 3.97 21.13 -43.08
CA ALA A 183 4.15 22.50 -42.63
C ALA A 183 2.94 22.92 -41.78
N ILE A 184 2.97 22.62 -40.48
CA ILE A 184 2.01 23.19 -39.52
C ILE A 184 2.64 24.49 -39.01
N ARG A 185 2.26 25.58 -39.66
CA ARG A 185 2.63 26.94 -39.29
C ARG A 185 1.71 27.41 -38.15
N THR A 186 2.05 27.10 -36.91
CA THR A 186 1.45 27.69 -35.71
C THR A 186 2.53 28.34 -34.85
N LYS A 187 2.28 29.56 -34.37
CA LYS A 187 3.28 30.45 -33.73
C LYS A 187 3.75 30.00 -32.33
N ASN A 188 3.33 28.85 -31.82
CA ASN A 188 3.63 28.40 -30.45
C ASN A 188 4.14 26.96 -30.42
N CYS A 189 5.45 26.78 -30.64
CA CYS A 189 6.14 25.48 -30.69
C CYS A 189 5.96 24.59 -29.44
N HIS A 190 5.58 25.16 -28.29
CA HIS A 190 5.39 24.40 -27.05
C HIS A 190 4.12 23.54 -27.03
N LEU A 191 3.04 23.97 -27.69
CA LEU A 191 1.77 23.24 -27.68
C LEU A 191 1.81 22.05 -28.67
N ASP A 192 2.50 22.23 -29.78
CA ASP A 192 2.60 21.23 -30.86
C ASP A 192 3.44 20.01 -30.44
N TRP A 193 4.48 20.21 -29.63
CA TRP A 193 5.24 19.12 -29.01
C TRP A 193 4.38 18.32 -28.03
N ILE A 194 3.59 18.99 -27.19
CA ILE A 194 2.73 18.33 -26.19
C ILE A 194 1.65 17.49 -26.89
N ILE A 195 1.01 18.01 -27.93
CA ILE A 195 -0.04 17.29 -28.69
C ILE A 195 0.56 16.07 -29.40
N THR A 196 1.75 16.21 -30.00
CA THR A 196 2.41 15.11 -30.71
C THR A 196 2.85 14.01 -29.75
N VAL A 197 3.43 14.37 -28.60
CA VAL A 197 3.80 13.40 -27.55
C VAL A 197 2.54 12.72 -26.97
N ALA A 198 1.43 13.45 -26.80
CA ALA A 198 0.17 12.89 -26.34
C ALA A 198 -0.45 11.90 -27.35
N CYS A 199 -0.42 12.22 -28.64
CA CYS A 199 -0.93 11.33 -29.70
C CYS A 199 -0.09 10.04 -29.83
N MET A 200 1.24 10.12 -29.67
CA MET A 200 2.09 8.93 -29.68
C MET A 200 1.85 8.01 -28.47
N TRP A 201 1.44 8.58 -27.34
CA TRP A 201 1.08 7.82 -26.13
C TRP A 201 -0.21 7.01 -26.30
N VAL A 202 -1.19 7.54 -27.03
CA VAL A 202 -2.48 6.87 -27.31
C VAL A 202 -2.36 5.71 -28.31
N VAL A 203 -1.34 5.72 -29.18
CA VAL A 203 -1.13 4.66 -30.19
C VAL A 203 -0.27 3.51 -29.65
N SER A 204 0.45 3.73 -28.55
CA SER A 204 1.42 2.77 -28.00
C SER A 204 0.90 1.94 -26.81
N PHE A 205 -0.35 2.15 -26.38
CA PHE A 205 -1.06 1.43 -25.32
C PHE A 205 -2.45 1.02 -25.80
#